data_AF-A0A520CPN8-F1
#
_entry.id   AF-A0A520CPN8-F1
#
_cell.length_a   1.000
_cell.length_b   1.000
_cell.length_c   1.000
_cell.angle_alpha   90.00
_cell.angle_beta   90.00
_cell.angle_gamma   90.00
#
_symmetry.space_group_name_H-M   'P 1'
#
loop_
_entity.id
_entity.type
_entity.pdbx_description
1 polymer ?
#
loop_
_entity_poly.entity_id
_entity_poly.type
_entity_poly.pdbx_seq_one_letter_code
_entity_poly.pdbx_strand_id
1 'polypeptide(L)'
;MDHKIEILIVGTNKPIMETIARLIDSEEKWIATIAFSIDDAVKICLAKEFGLALIGAGLAAEEEITLNEKLSALRPKLPIIKHYGGGSGLLFAEIYQGLERH
;
A
#
# COMPACT_ATOMS: atom_id res chain seq x y z
N MET A 1 -20.57 -2.59 -12.82
CA MET A 1 -19.37 -1.76 -12.87
C MET A 1 -18.59 -2.06 -11.60
N ASP A 2 -17.76 -3.08 -11.67
CA ASP A 2 -16.96 -3.58 -10.54
C ASP A 2 -15.99 -2.48 -10.08
N HIS A 3 -16.27 -1.90 -8.92
CA HIS A 3 -15.40 -0.91 -8.30
C HIS A 3 -14.27 -1.66 -7.61
N LYS A 4 -13.09 -1.70 -8.24
CA LYS A 4 -11.90 -2.26 -7.61
C LYS A 4 -11.31 -1.27 -6.61
N ILE A 5 -10.75 -1.80 -5.53
CA ILE A 5 -10.07 -1.03 -4.50
C ILE A 5 -8.62 -0.87 -4.90
N GLU A 6 -8.19 0.37 -5.05
CA GLU A 6 -6.79 0.70 -5.29
C GLU A 6 -5.99 0.56 -3.98
N ILE A 7 -4.92 -0.21 -4.03
CA ILE A 7 -3.95 -0.43 -2.94
C ILE A 7 -2.63 0.21 -3.35
N LEU A 8 -2.14 1.18 -2.57
CA LEU A 8 -0.84 1.81 -2.80
C LEU A 8 0.25 1.03 -2.06
N ILE A 9 1.27 0.54 -2.76
CA ILE A 9 2.42 -0.15 -2.17
C ILE A 9 3.61 0.78 -2.29
N VAL A 10 4.28 1.08 -1.17
CA VAL A 10 5.45 1.97 -1.16
C VAL A 10 6.67 1.24 -0.63
N GLY A 11 7.77 1.25 -1.37
CA GLY A 11 8.98 0.55 -0.99
C GLY A 11 10.10 0.77 -1.99
N THR A 12 11.34 0.47 -1.61
CA THR A 12 12.49 0.61 -2.52
C THR A 12 12.89 -0.75 -3.12
N ASN A 13 12.45 -1.85 -2.52
CA ASN A 13 12.80 -3.20 -2.94
C ASN A 13 11.89 -3.71 -4.08
N LYS A 14 12.30 -3.45 -5.32
CA LYS A 14 11.56 -3.81 -6.54
C LYS A 14 11.03 -5.25 -6.59
N PRO A 15 11.86 -6.31 -6.43
CA PRO A 15 11.36 -7.68 -6.58
C PRO A 15 10.30 -8.05 -5.53
N ILE A 16 10.41 -7.50 -4.31
CA ILE A 16 9.39 -7.70 -3.27
C ILE A 16 8.10 -6.98 -3.65
N MET A 17 8.20 -5.72 -4.09
CA MET A 17 7.02 -4.95 -4.46
C MET A 17 6.29 -5.51 -5.67
N GLU A 18 7.00 -5.97 -6.70
CA GLU A 18 6.39 -6.64 -7.86
C GLU A 18 5.67 -7.93 -7.45
N THR A 19 6.24 -8.68 -6.50
CA THR A 19 5.60 -9.88 -5.96
C THR A 19 4.30 -9.53 -5.24
N ILE A 20 4.32 -8.53 -4.35
CA ILE A 20 3.14 -8.06 -3.61
C ILE A 20 2.08 -7.54 -4.59
N ALA A 21 2.49 -6.72 -5.55
CA ALA A 21 1.58 -6.15 -6.54
C ALA A 21 0.89 -7.24 -7.36
N ARG A 22 1.64 -8.25 -7.80
CA ARG A 22 1.09 -9.39 -8.54
C ARG A 22 0.11 -10.21 -7.70
N LEU A 23 0.35 -10.34 -6.38
CA LEU A 23 -0.58 -11.04 -5.49
C LEU A 23 -1.90 -10.27 -5.33
N ILE A 24 -1.83 -8.96 -5.18
CA ILE A 24 -3.01 -8.09 -5.06
C ILE A 24 -3.77 -8.01 -6.38
N ASP A 25 -3.07 -7.85 -7.50
CA ASP A 25 -3.68 -7.80 -8.85
C ASP A 25 -4.30 -9.15 -9.26
N SER A 26 -3.85 -10.25 -8.64
CA SER A 26 -4.49 -11.55 -8.78
C SER A 26 -5.90 -11.60 -8.19
N GLU A 27 -6.27 -10.67 -7.30
CA GLU A 27 -7.61 -10.56 -6.75
C GLU A 27 -8.48 -9.69 -7.66
N GLU A 28 -9.67 -10.18 -8.01
CA GLU A 28 -10.58 -9.46 -8.91
C GLU A 28 -11.05 -8.12 -8.34
N LYS A 29 -11.01 -7.96 -7.01
CA LYS A 29 -11.51 -6.80 -6.29
C LYS A 29 -10.47 -5.72 -6.07
N TRP A 30 -9.19 -6.00 -6.26
CA TRP A 30 -8.11 -5.09 -5.88
C TRP A 30 -7.21 -4.75 -7.06
N ILE A 31 -6.54 -3.60 -6.98
CA ILE A 31 -5.52 -3.19 -7.93
C ILE A 31 -4.33 -2.68 -7.14
N ALA A 32 -3.15 -3.21 -7.44
CA ALA A 32 -1.91 -2.73 -6.84
C ALA A 32 -1.30 -1.57 -7.63
N THR A 33 -0.85 -0.55 -6.90
CA THR A 33 -0.03 0.53 -7.45
C THR A 33 1.28 0.61 -6.69
N ILE A 34 2.40 0.53 -7.38
CA ILE A 34 3.73 0.56 -6.77
C ILE A 34 4.28 1.99 -6.81
N ALA A 35 4.83 2.46 -5.70
CA ALA A 35 5.58 3.70 -5.57
C ALA A 35 6.98 3.40 -5.02
N PHE A 36 8.02 3.82 -5.75
CA PHE A 36 9.41 3.55 -5.38
C PHE A 36 10.01 4.62 -4.44
N SER A 37 9.24 5.65 -4.10
CA SER A 37 9.70 6.78 -3.30
C SER A 37 8.51 7.46 -2.61
N ILE A 38 8.80 8.15 -1.51
CA ILE A 38 7.79 8.88 -0.71
C ILE A 38 7.09 9.95 -1.56
N ASP A 39 7.85 10.70 -2.37
CA ASP A 39 7.30 11.73 -3.25
C ASP A 39 6.34 11.14 -4.29
N ASP A 40 6.73 9.99 -4.86
CA ASP A 40 5.92 9.26 -5.83
C ASP A 40 4.62 8.76 -5.20
N ALA A 41 4.71 8.17 -3.99
CA ALA A 41 3.55 7.74 -3.22
C ALA A 41 2.57 8.89 -2.94
N VAL A 42 3.09 10.07 -2.58
CA VAL A 42 2.30 11.28 -2.36
C VAL A 42 1.63 11.75 -3.64
N LYS A 43 2.37 11.86 -4.75
CA LYS A 43 1.82 12.28 -6.06
C LYS A 43 0.70 11.35 -6.51
N ILE A 44 0.92 10.05 -6.40
CA ILE A 44 -0.08 9.05 -6.78
C ILE A 44 -1.29 9.15 -5.84
N CYS A 45 -1.09 9.27 -4.53
CA CYS A 45 -2.18 9.42 -3.55
C CYS A 45 -3.00 10.72 -3.72
N LEU A 46 -2.41 11.75 -4.33
CA LEU A 46 -3.09 12.98 -4.74
C LEU A 46 -3.85 12.80 -6.05
N ALA A 47 -3.31 12.03 -6.99
CA ALA A 47 -3.90 11.83 -8.31
C ALA A 47 -5.13 10.91 -8.29
N LYS A 48 -5.18 9.95 -7.36
CA LYS A 48 -6.27 8.97 -7.26
C LYS A 48 -6.58 8.59 -5.82
N GLU A 49 -7.77 8.03 -5.62
CA GLU A 49 -8.20 7.54 -4.32
C GLU A 49 -7.71 6.13 -4.07
N PHE A 50 -7.18 5.91 -2.87
CA PHE A 50 -6.77 4.59 -2.41
C PHE A 50 -7.67 4.15 -1.26
N GLY A 51 -7.98 2.86 -1.22
CA GLY A 51 -8.64 2.26 -0.06
C GLY A 51 -7.63 1.94 1.04
N LEU A 52 -6.37 1.68 0.68
CA LEU A 52 -5.33 1.28 1.62
C LEU A 52 -3.94 1.62 1.09
N ALA A 53 -3.05 2.00 2.00
CA ALA A 53 -1.61 2.12 1.72
C ALA A 53 -0.84 1.03 2.48
N LEU A 54 0.10 0.41 1.79
CA LEU A 54 0.92 -0.68 2.27
C LEU A 54 2.39 -0.27 2.17
N ILE A 55 3.06 -0.25 3.30
CA ILE A 55 4.50 0.00 3.41
C ILE A 55 5.19 -1.34 3.20
N GLY A 56 5.88 -1.45 2.07
CA GLY A 56 6.66 -2.61 1.67
C GLY A 56 8.10 -2.56 2.16
N ALA A 57 8.91 -3.52 1.69
CA ALA A 57 10.30 -3.66 2.11
C ALA A 57 11.24 -2.64 1.45
N GLY A 58 12.29 -2.30 2.19
CA GLY A 58 13.43 -1.49 1.73
C GLY A 58 13.39 -0.02 2.11
N LEU A 59 12.34 0.45 2.78
CA LEU A 59 12.33 1.79 3.41
C LEU A 59 13.05 1.72 4.76
N ALA A 60 13.82 2.75 5.09
CA ALA A 60 14.35 2.92 6.44
C ALA A 60 13.24 3.33 7.42
N ALA A 61 13.44 3.09 8.72
CA ALA A 61 12.45 3.45 9.74
C ALA A 61 12.04 4.94 9.71
N GLU A 62 12.99 5.83 9.42
CA GLU A 62 12.73 7.28 9.24
C GLU A 62 11.85 7.59 8.02
N GLU A 63 12.05 6.87 6.92
CA GLU A 63 11.27 7.01 5.69
C GLU A 63 9.85 6.51 5.89
N GLU A 64 9.69 5.40 6.61
CA GLU A 64 8.38 4.86 6.96
C GLU A 64 7.57 5.85 7.82
N ILE A 65 8.20 6.48 8.80
CA ILE A 65 7.57 7.50 9.65
C ILE A 65 7.15 8.68 8.78
N THR A 66 8.08 9.20 7.96
CA THR A 66 7.83 10.34 7.08
C THR A 66 6.70 10.05 6.08
N LEU A 67 6.68 8.86 5.50
CA LEU A 67 5.62 8.42 4.59
C LEU A 67 4.28 8.33 5.32
N ASN A 68 4.26 7.73 6.50
CA ASN A 68 3.04 7.59 7.29
C ASN A 68 2.46 8.97 7.66
N GLU A 69 3.30 9.90 8.09
CA GLU A 69 2.88 11.28 8.39
C GLU A 69 2.33 11.98 7.15
N LYS A 70 3.02 11.87 6.01
CA LYS A 70 2.57 12.50 4.75
C LYS A 70 1.23 11.93 4.28
N LEU A 71 1.08 10.60 4.26
CA LEU A 71 -0.16 9.95 3.83
C LEU A 71 -1.30 10.23 4.81
N SER A 72 -1.06 10.20 6.12
CA SER A 72 -2.05 10.55 7.14
C SER A 72 -2.46 12.02 7.08
N ALA A 73 -1.53 12.93 6.77
CA ALA A 73 -1.83 14.35 6.58
C ALA A 73 -2.68 14.59 5.31
N LEU A 74 -2.43 13.85 4.24
CA LEU A 74 -3.19 13.93 3.00
C LEU A 74 -4.57 13.26 3.13
N ARG A 75 -4.61 12.10 3.76
CA ARG A 75 -5.81 11.26 3.92
C ARG A 75 -5.82 10.61 5.30
N PRO A 76 -6.34 11.30 6.33
CA PRO A 76 -6.36 10.78 7.70
C PRO A 76 -7.25 9.55 7.89
N LYS A 77 -8.10 9.23 6.89
CA LYS A 77 -8.97 8.04 6.88
C LYS A 77 -8.38 6.86 6.10
N LEU A 78 -7.24 7.04 5.44
CA LEU A 78 -6.57 6.00 4.67
C LEU A 78 -5.86 5.05 5.64
N PRO A 79 -6.24 3.76 5.72
CA PRO A 79 -5.51 2.80 6.51
C PRO A 79 -4.10 2.59 5.92
N ILE A 80 -3.09 2.68 6.79
CA ILE A 80 -1.68 2.47 6.44
C ILE A 80 -1.20 1.24 7.18
N ILE A 81 -0.80 0.21 6.44
CA ILE A 81 -0.33 -1.07 6.96
C ILE A 81 1.14 -1.27 6.63
N LYS A 82 1.90 -1.89 7.53
CA LYS A 82 3.30 -2.23 7.31
C LYS A 82 3.45 -3.72 7.10
N HIS A 83 3.95 -4.13 5.94
CA HIS A 83 4.22 -5.53 5.64
C HIS A 83 5.73 -5.79 5.61
N TYR A 84 6.24 -6.35 6.71
CA TYR A 84 7.67 -6.69 6.86
C TYR A 84 8.02 -8.09 6.34
N GLY A 85 7.08 -8.78 5.69
CA GLY A 85 7.24 -10.13 5.18
C GLY A 85 6.65 -11.19 6.13
N GLY A 86 5.86 -12.10 5.55
CA GLY A 86 5.21 -13.19 6.28
C GLY A 86 4.52 -14.23 5.38
N GLY A 87 4.82 -14.21 4.08
CA GLY A 87 4.10 -14.99 3.07
C GLY A 87 2.84 -14.30 2.55
N SER A 88 2.31 -14.81 1.44
CA SER A 88 1.13 -14.24 0.77
C SER A 88 -0.13 -14.28 1.62
N GLY A 89 -0.36 -15.35 2.39
CA GLY A 89 -1.56 -15.48 3.24
C GLY A 89 -1.68 -14.39 4.32
N LEU A 90 -0.55 -13.95 4.90
CA LEU A 90 -0.55 -12.88 5.88
C LEU A 90 -0.89 -11.53 5.24
N LEU A 91 -0.30 -11.26 4.06
CA LEU A 91 -0.54 -10.05 3.28
C LEU A 91 -2.03 -9.84 3.00
N PHE A 92 -2.73 -10.87 2.52
CA PHE A 92 -4.17 -10.80 2.25
C PHE A 92 -4.95 -10.48 3.51
N ALA A 93 -4.68 -11.19 4.61
CA ALA A 93 -5.37 -10.98 5.88
C ALA A 93 -5.17 -9.54 6.39
N GLU A 94 -3.95 -9.01 6.31
CA GLU A 94 -3.63 -7.64 6.70
C GLU A 94 -4.42 -6.62 5.86
N ILE A 95 -4.45 -6.77 4.53
CA ILE A 95 -5.20 -5.89 3.63
C ILE A 95 -6.70 -5.96 3.94
N TYR A 96 -7.26 -7.16 4.07
CA TYR A 96 -8.67 -7.34 4.45
C TYR A 96 -8.98 -6.65 5.77
N GLN A 97 -8.17 -6.86 6.81
CA GLN A 97 -8.38 -6.20 8.10
C GLN A 97 -8.27 -4.67 8.04
N GLY A 98 -7.41 -4.13 7.17
CA GLY A 98 -7.33 -2.69 6.93
C GLY A 98 -8.56 -2.12 6.25
N LEU A 99 -9.09 -2.85 5.28
CA LEU A 99 -10.27 -2.45 4.51
C LEU A 99 -11.58 -2.65 5.29
N GLU A 100 -11.68 -3.70 6.12
CA GLU A 100 -12.85 -4.00 6.95
C GLU A 100 -13.01 -3.05 8.14
N ARG A 101 -12.01 -2.24 8.47
CA ARG A 101 -12.02 -1.33 9.63
C ARG A 101 -12.83 -0.04 9.42
N HIS A 102 -13.75 -0.02 8.46
CA HIS A 102 -14.66 1.10 8.15
C HIS A 102 -16.13 0.75 8.39
#